data_AF-A0A352LMV9-F1
#
_entry.id   AF-A0A352LMV9-F1
#
_cell.length_a   1.000
_cell.length_b   1.000
_cell.length_c   1.000
_cell.angle_alpha   90.00
_cell.angle_beta   90.00
_cell.angle_gamma   90.00
#
_symmetry.space_group_name_H-M   'P 1'
#
loop_
_entity.id
_entity.type
_entity.pdbx_description
1 polymer ?
#
loop_
_entity_poly.entity_id
_entity_poly.type
_entity_poly.pdbx_seq_one_letter_code
_entity_poly.pdbx_strand_id
1 'polypeptide(L)'
;ISRWQRDLTDSTVLRNLGVAFGYCFVGYSALERGLGKLQLNAERVAADLDASWEVLAEAVQTVMRRYGVPKPYEKLKALTRGKGRMTAEVIREFIQTLEIPEDAKARLMELRPDTYIGKAAELARRA
;
A
#
# COMPACT_ATOMS: atom_id res chain seq x y z
N ILE A 1 -10.56 25.45 -32.59
CA ILE A 1 -11.83 25.08 -33.26
C ILE A 1 -11.70 25.56 -34.69
N SER A 2 -11.77 24.65 -35.67
CA SER A 2 -11.77 25.02 -37.08
C SER A 2 -13.18 25.49 -37.48
N ARG A 3 -13.31 26.66 -38.13
CA ARG A 3 -14.62 27.22 -38.54
C ARG A 3 -15.12 26.60 -39.85
N TRP A 4 -16.44 26.36 -39.92
CA TRP A 4 -17.15 25.78 -41.08
C TRP A 4 -16.41 24.57 -41.69
N GLN A 5 -16.09 24.57 -42.99
CA GLN A 5 -15.44 23.43 -43.64
C GLN A 5 -13.96 23.27 -43.29
N ARG A 6 -13.23 24.36 -43.00
CA ARG A 6 -11.84 24.42 -42.51
C ARG A 6 -11.38 25.87 -42.37
N ASP A 7 -10.70 26.23 -41.27
CA ASP A 7 -9.74 27.35 -41.26
C ASP A 7 -8.29 26.86 -41.10
N LEU A 8 -7.31 27.72 -41.43
CA LEU A 8 -5.88 27.34 -41.49
C LEU A 8 -5.12 27.49 -40.17
N THR A 9 -5.80 27.80 -39.06
CA THR A 9 -5.11 28.03 -37.76
C THR A 9 -4.47 26.75 -37.21
N ASP A 10 -4.97 25.58 -37.60
CA ASP A 10 -4.40 24.28 -37.30
C ASP A 10 -3.02 24.05 -37.94
N SER A 11 -2.76 24.62 -39.11
CA SER A 11 -1.52 24.40 -39.88
C SER A 11 -0.26 24.82 -39.11
N THR A 12 -0.29 25.91 -38.34
CA THR A 12 0.85 26.33 -37.50
C THR A 12 0.94 25.52 -36.21
N VAL A 13 -0.19 25.08 -35.66
CA VAL A 13 -0.23 24.22 -34.47
C VAL A 13 0.29 22.81 -34.78
N LEU A 14 -0.06 22.25 -35.95
CA LEU A 14 0.39 20.91 -36.37
C LEU A 14 1.92 20.82 -36.54
N ARG A 15 2.58 21.94 -36.86
CA ARG A 15 4.06 22.02 -36.90
C ARG A 15 4.71 21.87 -35.52
N ASN A 16 3.95 22.00 -34.43
CA ASN A 16 4.44 21.86 -33.06
C ASN A 16 4.19 20.47 -32.46
N LEU A 17 3.61 19.52 -33.19
CA LEU A 17 3.42 18.14 -32.70
C LEU A 17 4.76 17.52 -32.25
N GLY A 18 5.81 17.73 -33.04
CA GLY A 18 7.15 17.24 -32.72
C GLY A 18 7.75 17.85 -31.44
N VAL A 19 7.37 19.07 -31.08
CA VAL A 19 7.84 19.73 -29.84
C VAL A 19 7.29 19.00 -28.61
N ALA A 20 6.00 18.64 -28.62
CA ALA A 20 5.38 17.87 -27.55
C ALA A 20 6.07 16.50 -27.37
N PHE A 21 6.26 15.76 -28.47
CA PHE A 21 6.97 14.48 -28.43
C PHE A 21 8.44 14.62 -28.03
N GLY A 22 9.10 15.71 -28.43
CA GLY A 22 10.47 16.01 -28.04
C GLY A 22 10.61 16.14 -26.51
N TYR A 23 9.70 16.85 -25.86
CA TYR A 23 9.69 16.94 -24.39
C TYR A 23 9.40 15.60 -23.73
N CYS A 24 8.46 14.82 -24.26
CA CYS A 24 8.20 13.45 -23.76
C CYS A 24 9.46 12.59 -23.86
N PHE A 25 10.16 12.62 -25.00
CA PHE A 25 11.36 11.82 -25.21
C PHE A 25 12.49 12.19 -24.25
N VAL A 26 12.73 13.49 -24.05
CA VAL A 26 13.70 13.97 -23.06
C VAL A 26 13.31 13.51 -21.66
N GLY A 27 12.02 13.60 -21.31
CA GLY A 27 11.47 13.13 -20.03
C GLY A 27 11.69 11.63 -19.82
N TYR A 28 11.35 10.80 -20.81
CA TYR A 28 11.53 9.34 -20.73
C TYR A 28 13.00 8.95 -20.64
N SER A 29 13.87 9.60 -21.41
CA SER A 29 15.33 9.36 -21.35
C SER A 29 15.92 9.75 -19.98
N ALA A 30 15.40 10.80 -19.34
CA ALA A 30 15.81 11.15 -17.99
C ALA A 30 15.27 10.16 -16.95
N LEU A 31 14.01 9.74 -17.08
CA LEU A 31 13.37 8.75 -16.22
C LEU A 31 14.11 7.42 -16.25
N GLU A 32 14.39 6.87 -17.44
CA GLU A 32 15.10 5.60 -17.61
C GLU A 32 16.49 5.64 -16.94
N ARG A 33 17.26 6.70 -17.19
CA ARG A 33 18.56 6.91 -16.54
C ARG A 33 18.45 7.05 -15.02
N GLY A 34 17.36 7.64 -14.53
CA GLY A 34 17.08 7.76 -13.10
C GLY A 34 16.75 6.41 -12.46
N LEU A 35 15.86 5.64 -13.09
CA LEU A 35 15.44 4.31 -12.65
C LEU A 35 16.64 3.35 -12.57
N GLY A 36 17.55 3.41 -13.55
CA GLY A 36 18.78 2.60 -13.55
C GLY A 36 19.76 2.90 -12.40
N LYS A 37 19.57 3.98 -11.64
CA LYS A 37 20.39 4.34 -10.47
C LYS A 37 19.76 3.95 -9.15
N LEU A 38 18.49 3.52 -9.14
CA LEU A 38 17.79 3.21 -7.90
C LEU A 38 18.35 1.95 -7.26
N GLN A 39 18.60 2.02 -5.95
CA GLN A 39 18.92 0.88 -5.10
C GLN A 39 17.98 0.89 -3.90
N LEU A 40 17.45 -0.28 -3.55
CA LEU A 40 16.54 -0.42 -2.42
C LEU A 40 17.32 -0.30 -1.10
N ASN A 41 16.92 0.64 -0.25
CA ASN A 41 17.35 0.66 1.13
C ASN A 41 16.47 -0.29 1.96
N ALA A 42 16.81 -1.58 1.94
CA ALA A 42 16.03 -2.62 2.60
C ALA A 42 15.98 -2.46 4.12
N GLU A 43 17.07 -2.00 4.74
CA GLU A 43 17.14 -1.79 6.20
C GLU A 43 16.17 -0.70 6.66
N ARG A 44 16.10 0.42 5.93
CA ARG A 44 15.18 1.51 6.26
C ARG A 44 13.72 1.08 6.17
N VAL A 45 13.38 0.30 5.13
CA VAL A 45 12.03 -0.23 4.92
C VAL A 45 11.67 -1.25 6.00
N ALA A 46 12.58 -2.16 6.33
CA ALA A 46 12.36 -3.13 7.40
C ALA A 46 12.14 -2.44 8.76
N ALA A 47 12.91 -1.40 9.06
CA ALA A 47 12.74 -0.61 10.28
C ALA A 47 11.40 0.13 10.33
N ASP A 48 10.91 0.68 9.21
CA ASP A 48 9.58 1.29 9.16
C ASP A 48 8.47 0.25 9.37
N LEU A 49 8.58 -0.92 8.76
CA LEU A 49 7.59 -1.98 8.92
C LEU A 49 7.56 -2.51 10.36
N ASP A 50 8.72 -2.72 10.98
CA ASP A 50 8.80 -3.17 12.38
C ASP A 50 8.30 -2.12 13.38
N ALA A 51 8.34 -0.84 13.03
CA ALA A 51 7.79 0.24 13.84
C ALA A 51 6.26 0.42 13.70
N SER A 52 5.62 -0.22 12.72
CA SER A 52 4.23 0.02 12.33
C SER A 52 3.34 -1.21 12.50
N TRP A 53 3.26 -1.74 13.72
CA TRP A 53 2.40 -2.90 14.02
C TRP A 53 0.90 -2.58 13.93
N GLU A 54 0.51 -1.31 14.03
CA GLU A 54 -0.88 -0.85 13.89
C GLU A 54 -1.55 -1.28 12.57
N VAL A 55 -0.78 -1.55 11.51
CA VAL A 55 -1.32 -2.01 10.22
C VAL A 55 -2.01 -3.37 10.31
N LEU A 56 -1.64 -4.21 11.29
CA LEU A 56 -2.26 -5.51 11.51
C LEU A 56 -3.65 -5.41 12.16
N ALA A 57 -4.05 -4.23 12.66
CA ALA A 57 -5.35 -4.03 13.28
C ALA A 57 -6.51 -4.39 12.32
N GLU A 58 -6.38 -4.09 11.02
CA GLU A 58 -7.39 -4.44 10.02
C GLU A 58 -7.53 -5.95 9.85
N ALA A 59 -6.40 -6.68 9.81
CA ALA A 59 -6.38 -8.13 9.69
C ALA A 59 -7.11 -8.78 10.88
N VAL A 60 -6.77 -8.36 12.09
CA VAL A 60 -7.41 -8.82 13.33
C VAL A 60 -8.91 -8.49 13.32
N GLN A 61 -9.28 -7.26 12.95
CA GLN A 61 -10.68 -6.84 12.85
C GLN A 61 -11.48 -7.71 11.90
N THR A 62 -10.90 -8.04 10.74
CA THR A 62 -11.55 -8.83 9.70
C THR A 62 -11.77 -10.27 10.16
N VAL A 63 -10.80 -10.87 10.84
CA VAL A 63 -10.96 -12.21 11.44
C VAL A 63 -12.02 -12.19 12.55
N MET A 64 -12.03 -11.15 13.40
CA MET A 64 -13.07 -11.00 14.42
C MET A 64 -14.48 -10.93 13.79
N ARG A 65 -14.66 -10.20 12.68
CA ARG A 65 -15.93 -10.14 11.95
C ARG A 65 -16.33 -11.51 11.40
N ARG A 66 -15.37 -12.26 10.84
CA ARG A 66 -15.61 -13.61 10.31
C ARG A 66 -16.18 -14.56 11.37
N TYR A 67 -15.71 -14.47 12.61
CA TYR A 67 -16.16 -15.33 13.71
C TYR A 67 -17.27 -14.69 14.58
N GLY A 68 -17.87 -13.59 14.14
CA GLY A 68 -19.02 -12.99 14.83
C GLY A 68 -18.71 -12.30 16.15
N VAL A 69 -17.44 -11.93 16.40
CA VAL A 69 -17.06 -11.21 17.63
C VAL A 69 -17.76 -9.85 17.65
N PRO A 70 -18.49 -9.50 18.73
CA PRO A 70 -19.23 -8.24 18.78
C PRO A 70 -18.28 -7.04 18.85
N LYS A 71 -18.68 -5.96 18.16
CA LYS A 71 -18.03 -4.63 18.19
C LYS A 71 -16.50 -4.68 17.95
N PRO A 72 -16.01 -5.30 16.86
CA PRO A 72 -14.59 -5.56 16.66
C PRO A 72 -13.76 -4.27 16.53
N TYR A 73 -14.32 -3.25 15.89
CA TYR A 73 -13.69 -1.92 15.79
C TYR A 73 -13.54 -1.24 17.17
N GLU A 74 -14.56 -1.31 18.03
CA GLU A 74 -14.50 -0.71 19.37
C GLU A 74 -13.45 -1.41 20.25
N LYS A 75 -13.36 -2.75 20.16
CA LYS A 75 -12.35 -3.53 20.89
C LYS A 75 -10.92 -3.19 20.46
N LEU A 76 -10.67 -3.03 19.16
CA LEU A 76 -9.36 -2.59 18.65
C LEU A 76 -9.07 -1.13 19.00
N LYS A 77 -10.07 -0.25 18.94
CA LYS A 77 -9.91 1.15 19.35
C LYS A 77 -9.59 1.27 20.84
N ALA A 78 -10.13 0.39 21.68
CA ALA A 78 -9.75 0.34 23.09
C ALA A 78 -8.29 -0.08 23.29
N LEU A 79 -7.75 -0.92 22.39
CA LEU A 79 -6.34 -1.33 22.42
C LEU A 79 -5.39 -0.18 22.07
N THR A 80 -5.78 0.68 21.13
CA THR A 80 -4.97 1.84 20.68
C THR A 80 -5.15 3.09 21.55
N ARG A 81 -6.16 3.13 22.44
CA ARG A 81 -6.50 4.32 23.21
C ARG A 81 -5.80 4.32 24.57
N GLY A 82 -4.78 5.17 24.72
CA GLY A 82 -4.07 5.39 25.98
C GLY A 82 -2.93 4.41 26.26
N LYS A 83 -2.82 3.31 25.50
CA LYS A 83 -1.58 2.54 25.36
C LYS A 83 -0.69 3.29 24.36
N GLY A 84 0.62 3.29 24.55
CA GLY A 84 1.60 4.01 23.72
C GLY A 84 1.68 3.50 22.27
N ARG A 85 2.88 3.32 21.73
CA ARG A 85 3.05 2.69 20.40
C ARG A 85 2.43 1.29 20.40
N MET A 86 1.76 0.93 19.31
CA MET A 86 1.31 -0.44 19.09
C MET A 86 2.55 -1.30 18.85
N THR A 87 2.81 -2.28 19.71
CA THR A 87 3.95 -3.21 19.57
C THR A 87 3.46 -4.62 19.27
N ALA A 88 4.40 -5.49 18.87
CA ALA A 88 4.12 -6.91 18.66
C ALA A 88 3.44 -7.55 19.87
N GLU A 89 3.93 -7.24 21.07
CA GLU A 89 3.44 -7.80 22.34
C GLU A 89 1.98 -7.40 22.58
N VAL A 90 1.66 -6.11 22.40
CA VAL A 90 0.30 -5.59 22.62
C VAL A 90 -0.72 -6.27 21.70
N ILE A 91 -0.36 -6.50 20.42
CA ILE A 91 -1.24 -7.18 19.47
C ILE A 91 -1.38 -8.65 19.81
N ARG A 92 -0.29 -9.33 20.16
CA ARG A 92 -0.31 -10.75 20.52
C ARG A 92 -1.13 -11.01 21.78
N GLU A 93 -0.94 -10.20 22.82
CA GLU A 93 -1.76 -10.25 24.04
C GLU A 93 -3.24 -10.07 23.71
N PHE A 94 -3.58 -9.11 22.84
CA PHE A 94 -4.96 -8.90 22.42
C PHE A 94 -5.55 -10.12 21.71
N ILE A 95 -4.81 -10.74 20.79
CA ILE A 95 -5.26 -11.94 20.07
C ILE A 95 -5.57 -13.08 21.04
N GLN A 96 -4.81 -13.25 22.12
CA GLN A 96 -5.08 -14.28 23.13
C GLN A 96 -6.42 -14.09 23.84
N THR A 97 -6.86 -12.84 24.03
CA THR A 97 -8.14 -12.52 24.69
C THR A 97 -9.37 -12.78 23.80
N LEU A 98 -9.18 -13.06 22.51
CA LEU A 98 -10.29 -13.24 21.58
C LEU A 98 -10.95 -14.61 21.75
N GLU A 99 -12.28 -14.63 21.79
CA GLU A 99 -13.08 -15.87 21.76
C GLU A 99 -13.27 -16.34 20.31
N ILE A 100 -12.17 -16.74 19.66
CA ILE A 100 -12.16 -17.30 18.31
C ILE A 100 -11.44 -18.66 18.31
N PRO A 101 -11.65 -19.53 17.30
CA PRO A 101 -10.96 -20.81 17.19
C PRO A 101 -9.43 -20.70 17.26
N GLU A 102 -8.77 -21.70 17.85
CA GLU A 102 -7.32 -21.69 18.06
C GLU A 102 -6.52 -21.66 16.74
N ASP A 103 -7.03 -22.27 15.66
CA ASP A 103 -6.42 -22.19 14.33
C ASP A 103 -6.42 -20.75 13.78
N ALA A 104 -7.45 -19.96 14.13
CA ALA A 104 -7.54 -18.57 13.73
C ALA A 104 -6.59 -17.70 14.56
N LYS A 105 -6.46 -17.96 15.86
CA LYS A 105 -5.47 -17.29 16.72
C LYS A 105 -4.06 -17.57 16.25
N ALA A 106 -3.72 -18.83 16.00
CA ALA A 106 -2.40 -19.23 15.52
C ALA A 106 -2.01 -18.48 14.24
N ARG A 107 -2.92 -18.42 13.27
CA ARG A 107 -2.69 -17.64 12.03
C ARG A 107 -2.50 -16.15 12.27
N LEU A 108 -3.26 -15.54 13.17
CA LEU A 108 -3.07 -14.12 13.52
C LEU A 108 -1.74 -13.87 14.25
N MET A 109 -1.27 -14.83 15.05
CA MET A 109 0.00 -14.73 15.79
C MET A 109 1.24 -14.79 14.89
N GLU A 110 1.13 -15.45 13.74
CA GLU A 110 2.19 -15.52 12.73
C GLU A 110 2.31 -14.24 11.87
N LEU A 111 1.29 -13.38 11.87
CA LEU A 111 1.30 -12.16 11.07
C LEU A 111 2.36 -11.16 11.58
N ARG A 112 3.07 -10.58 10.61
CA ARG A 112 4.01 -9.48 10.81
C ARG A 112 3.75 -8.41 9.75
N PRO A 113 4.07 -7.13 10.02
CA PRO A 113 3.84 -6.05 9.05
C PRO A 113 4.47 -6.30 7.67
N ASP A 114 5.64 -6.94 7.61
CA ASP A 114 6.36 -7.29 6.38
C ASP A 114 5.82 -8.53 5.67
N THR A 115 5.10 -9.42 6.37
CA THR A 115 4.45 -10.59 5.76
C THR A 115 2.99 -10.33 5.39
N TYR A 116 2.38 -9.30 5.96
CA TYR A 116 1.00 -8.88 5.66
C TYR A 116 0.92 -8.04 4.36
N ILE A 117 1.40 -8.61 3.25
CA ILE A 117 1.44 -7.96 1.92
C ILE A 117 0.33 -8.43 0.97
N GLY A 118 -0.57 -9.30 1.46
CA GLY A 118 -1.64 -9.88 0.66
C GLY A 118 -1.11 -10.55 -0.62
N LYS A 119 -1.64 -10.13 -1.78
CA LYS A 119 -1.24 -10.66 -3.10
C LYS A 119 -0.18 -9.82 -3.81
N ALA A 120 0.50 -8.89 -3.12
CA ALA A 120 1.41 -7.95 -3.78
C ALA A 120 2.47 -8.64 -4.65
N ALA A 121 3.19 -9.63 -4.11
CA ALA A 121 4.23 -10.34 -4.84
C ALA A 121 3.70 -11.25 -5.97
N GLU A 122 2.45 -11.72 -5.87
CA GLU A 122 1.77 -12.50 -6.90
C GLU A 122 1.40 -11.58 -8.08
N LEU A 123 0.77 -10.43 -7.79
CA LEU A 123 0.34 -9.47 -8.80
C LEU A 123 1.51 -8.81 -9.52
N ALA A 124 2.59 -8.49 -8.80
CA ALA A 124 3.80 -7.91 -9.39
C ALA A 124 4.47 -8.85 -10.43
N ARG A 125 4.34 -10.17 -10.26
CA ARG A 125 4.90 -11.16 -11.20
C ARG A 125 4.01 -11.47 -12.40
N ARG A 126 2.73 -11.08 -12.36
CA ARG A 126 1.80 -11.27 -13.48
C ARG A 126 1.90 -10.18 -14.54
N ALA A 127 2.47 -9.03 -14.16
CA ALA A 127 2.61 -7.85 -15.00
C ALA A 127 3.74 -7.99 -16.03
#